data_AF-A0A845XMP9-F1
#
_entry.id   AF-A0A845XMP9-F1
#
_cell.length_a   1.000
_cell.length_b   1.000
_cell.length_c   1.000
_cell.angle_alpha   90.00
_cell.angle_beta   90.00
_cell.angle_gamma   90.00
#
_symmetry.space_group_name_H-M   'P 1'
#
loop_
_entity.id
_entity.type
_entity.pdbx_description
1 polymer ?
#
loop_
_entity_poly.entity_id
_entity_poly.type
_entity_poly.pdbx_seq_one_letter_code
_entity_poly.pdbx_strand_id
1 'polypeptide(L)'
;MKIEAENSTRVTLQNYEVFDNVSASGSKAVRIQDIETNGIIRIDWTESDGVAGKYHIGIAHFDEVDGKAKLILRVNGIDIDTYTLEKNLGGDGPNPLNYVGFTDSLSNSDPNPNPIFKDVQLAPGDRIEIVVEADSLDNETFELGRIDAIEFTSAEVDLFWHNSQTGAMGAWRMHGVMGTDLDEAVTIQMESVNSDWEIRAAGDFNGDSHKDLVWRNTANGDIGIWLMKGSQFQEAVSIVPVSDLNWKIHGTGDFNGDQQTDLLWRNHSTGENAVWLMNGTEPIQGVLIKSESANSKWKMVGAGDFDGNDNTDILWLNTENQNLYYWRMAGTDYIESVFVNNAPFDNTWKIQGVMDFDDNAYDDIFWSNTVDGKTGMWMMHENGYDRPVIAESVDLSWEGHA
;
A
#
# COMPACT_ATOMS: atom_id res chain seq x y z
N MET A 1 7.02 -1.12 11.88
CA MET A 1 7.75 -0.86 13.14
C MET A 1 7.68 -2.13 13.96
N LYS A 2 8.80 -2.67 14.40
CA LYS A 2 8.84 -3.90 15.21
C LYS A 2 9.20 -3.60 16.67
N ILE A 3 8.51 -4.24 17.61
CA ILE A 3 8.76 -4.19 19.04
C ILE A 3 8.89 -5.62 19.57
N GLU A 4 10.05 -5.95 20.14
CA GLU A 4 10.25 -7.24 20.83
C GLU A 4 9.36 -7.31 22.07
N ALA A 5 8.68 -8.43 22.29
CA ALA A 5 7.71 -8.60 23.37
C ALA A 5 8.38 -8.54 24.76
N GLU A 6 9.66 -8.90 24.84
CA GLU A 6 10.47 -8.80 26.05
C GLU A 6 11.13 -7.42 26.25
N ASN A 7 10.88 -6.44 25.37
CA ASN A 7 11.45 -5.09 25.50
C ASN A 7 10.81 -4.31 26.65
N SER A 8 11.40 -4.42 27.84
CA SER A 8 10.90 -3.77 29.07
C SER A 8 10.87 -2.24 29.06
N THR A 9 11.46 -1.58 28.07
CA THR A 9 11.36 -0.11 27.91
C THR A 9 10.13 0.32 27.11
N ARG A 10 9.58 -0.59 26.31
CA ARG A 10 8.46 -0.35 25.39
C ARG A 10 7.20 -1.12 25.76
N VAL A 11 7.37 -2.24 26.44
CA VAL A 11 6.33 -3.20 26.76
C VAL A 11 6.20 -3.35 28.26
N THR A 12 4.96 -3.29 28.76
CA THR A 12 4.61 -3.75 30.11
C THR A 12 3.94 -5.10 30.03
N LEU A 13 4.53 -6.09 30.70
CA LEU A 13 4.06 -7.46 30.74
C LEU A 13 3.23 -7.72 32.01
N GLN A 14 2.08 -8.36 31.86
CA GLN A 14 1.29 -8.92 32.95
C GLN A 14 1.05 -10.40 32.70
N ASN A 15 1.33 -11.21 33.72
CA ASN A 15 1.26 -12.67 33.65
C ASN A 15 2.10 -13.29 32.52
N TYR A 16 3.30 -12.75 32.31
CA TYR A 16 4.28 -13.25 31.34
C TYR A 16 5.64 -13.44 31.99
N GLU A 17 6.34 -14.50 31.66
CA GLU A 17 7.79 -14.64 31.87
C GLU A 17 8.54 -14.56 30.55
N VAL A 18 9.74 -14.02 30.62
CA VAL A 18 10.70 -14.03 29.52
C VAL A 18 11.48 -15.33 29.58
N PHE A 19 11.62 -16.03 28.45
CA PHE A 19 12.42 -17.23 28.33
C PHE A 19 13.36 -17.16 27.12
N ASP A 20 14.47 -17.89 27.17
CA ASP A 20 15.43 -17.95 26.07
C ASP A 20 14.91 -18.87 24.96
N ASN A 21 14.96 -18.40 23.72
CA ASN A 21 14.57 -19.16 22.54
C ASN A 21 15.37 -18.70 21.31
N VAL A 22 16.20 -19.58 20.76
CA VAL A 22 17.10 -19.26 19.66
C VAL A 22 16.39 -18.96 18.34
N SER A 23 15.12 -19.36 18.18
CA SER A 23 14.32 -19.06 17.00
C SER A 23 13.72 -17.66 17.05
N ALA A 24 13.57 -17.10 18.25
CA ALA A 24 13.01 -15.79 18.43
C ALA A 24 14.04 -14.68 18.11
N SER A 25 13.56 -13.54 17.65
CA SER A 25 14.39 -12.33 17.57
C SER A 25 15.01 -12.02 18.93
N GLY A 26 16.26 -11.55 18.93
CA GLY A 26 16.97 -11.30 20.19
C GLY A 26 17.23 -12.54 21.06
N SER A 27 16.91 -13.75 20.56
CA SER A 27 17.00 -15.03 21.26
C SER A 27 16.12 -15.15 22.51
N LYS A 28 15.05 -14.37 22.61
CA LYS A 28 14.12 -14.36 23.74
C LYS A 28 12.68 -14.21 23.27
N ALA A 29 11.76 -14.73 24.06
CA ALA A 29 10.33 -14.56 23.84
C ALA A 29 9.61 -14.50 25.19
N VAL A 30 8.32 -14.18 25.18
CA VAL A 30 7.46 -14.19 26.37
C VAL A 30 6.47 -15.34 26.32
N ARG A 31 6.13 -15.90 27.49
CA ARG A 31 5.07 -16.91 27.65
C ARG A 31 4.28 -16.68 28.93
N ILE A 32 3.03 -17.11 28.95
CA ILE A 32 2.17 -16.98 30.12
C ILE A 32 2.74 -17.79 31.31
N GLN A 33 2.70 -17.22 32.53
CA GLN A 33 3.17 -17.91 33.74
C GLN A 33 2.04 -18.66 34.47
N ASP A 34 0.93 -17.98 34.71
CA ASP A 34 -0.25 -18.49 35.41
C ASP A 34 -1.32 -18.90 34.40
N ILE A 35 -1.63 -20.18 34.38
CA ILE A 35 -2.55 -20.81 33.43
C ILE A 35 -4.04 -20.54 33.74
N GLU A 36 -4.34 -19.88 34.86
CA GLU A 36 -5.71 -19.48 35.22
C GLU A 36 -5.99 -18.00 34.92
N THR A 37 -4.98 -17.23 34.51
CA THR A 37 -5.07 -15.78 34.32
C THR A 37 -4.62 -15.41 32.90
N ASN A 38 -5.32 -14.48 32.23
CA ASN A 38 -4.90 -14.05 30.90
C ASN A 38 -3.53 -13.35 30.93
N GLY A 39 -2.70 -13.60 29.92
CA GLY A 39 -1.49 -12.83 29.64
C GLY A 39 -1.85 -11.50 29.01
N ILE A 40 -1.21 -10.40 29.41
CA ILE A 40 -1.40 -9.09 28.78
C ILE A 40 -0.05 -8.44 28.46
N ILE A 41 0.16 -8.15 27.18
CA ILE A 41 1.23 -7.29 26.68
C ILE A 41 0.64 -5.90 26.49
N ARG A 42 1.20 -4.87 27.13
CA ARG A 42 0.76 -3.48 26.97
C ARG A 42 1.81 -2.62 26.30
N ILE A 43 1.37 -1.79 25.36
CA ILE A 43 2.18 -0.79 24.66
C ILE A 43 1.41 0.53 24.71
N ASP A 44 2.04 1.58 25.22
CA ASP A 44 1.49 2.95 25.10
C ASP A 44 2.03 3.54 23.78
N TRP A 45 1.13 3.92 22.88
CA TRP A 45 1.46 4.43 21.54
C TRP A 45 1.89 5.90 21.61
N THR A 46 3.05 6.21 21.04
CA THR A 46 3.67 7.54 21.11
C THR A 46 3.83 8.17 19.73
N GLU A 47 4.12 9.47 19.68
CA GLU A 47 4.44 10.17 18.42
C GLU A 47 5.63 9.54 17.67
N SER A 48 6.57 8.91 18.38
CA SER A 48 7.70 8.20 17.75
C SER A 48 7.33 6.84 17.16
N ASP A 49 6.15 6.31 17.49
CA ASP A 49 5.68 5.02 16.98
C ASP A 49 4.92 5.16 15.67
N GLY A 50 4.17 6.26 15.56
CA GLY A 50 3.51 6.68 14.34
C GLY A 50 2.43 7.72 14.63
N VAL A 51 2.06 8.50 13.61
CA VAL A 51 0.97 9.48 13.75
C VAL A 51 -0.39 8.77 13.75
N ALA A 52 -1.45 9.54 13.98
CA ALA A 52 -2.80 9.02 13.91
C ALA A 52 -3.11 8.43 12.51
N GLY A 53 -3.63 7.21 12.46
CA GLY A 53 -3.99 6.50 11.23
C GLY A 53 -4.30 5.03 11.50
N LYS A 54 -4.65 4.26 10.46
CA LYS A 54 -4.80 2.80 10.59
C LYS A 54 -3.50 2.05 10.34
N TYR A 55 -3.34 0.98 11.10
CA TYR A 55 -2.19 0.10 11.08
C TYR A 55 -2.63 -1.37 11.01
N HIS A 56 -1.85 -2.18 10.31
CA HIS A 56 -1.88 -3.63 10.46
C HIS A 56 -0.93 -4.03 11.59
N ILE A 57 -1.33 -5.03 12.37
CA ILE A 57 -0.56 -5.57 13.48
C ILE A 57 -0.23 -7.02 13.18
N GLY A 58 1.05 -7.26 12.91
CA GLY A 58 1.64 -8.59 12.84
C GLY A 58 2.10 -9.05 14.21
N ILE A 59 2.00 -10.35 14.50
CA ILE A 59 2.50 -10.96 15.73
C ILE A 59 3.31 -12.19 15.38
N ALA A 60 4.58 -12.15 15.75
CA ALA A 60 5.45 -13.31 15.74
C ALA A 60 5.18 -14.18 16.97
N HIS A 61 4.84 -15.45 16.77
CA HIS A 61 4.35 -16.33 17.82
C HIS A 61 4.75 -17.80 17.59
N PHE A 62 4.59 -18.63 18.61
CA PHE A 62 4.80 -20.08 18.52
C PHE A 62 3.48 -20.82 18.75
N ASP A 63 2.93 -21.43 17.69
CA ASP A 63 1.62 -22.09 17.67
C ASP A 63 1.74 -23.61 17.94
N GLU A 64 0.82 -24.21 18.70
CA GLU A 64 0.89 -25.63 19.14
C GLU A 64 -0.15 -26.53 18.45
N VAL A 65 -0.22 -27.81 18.84
CA VAL A 65 -0.92 -28.88 18.11
C VAL A 65 -2.44 -28.92 18.36
N ASP A 66 -2.90 -28.36 19.46
CA ASP A 66 -4.29 -28.36 19.95
C ASP A 66 -5.06 -27.07 19.65
N GLY A 67 -4.34 -25.97 19.45
CA GLY A 67 -4.64 -24.86 18.53
C GLY A 67 -5.92 -24.07 18.81
N LYS A 68 -6.09 -23.52 20.02
CA LYS A 68 -7.15 -22.55 20.34
C LYS A 68 -6.76 -21.41 21.30
N ALA A 69 -5.50 -21.02 21.45
CA ALA A 69 -5.22 -19.78 22.20
C ALA A 69 -5.79 -18.57 21.44
N LYS A 70 -6.58 -17.75 22.15
CA LYS A 70 -7.13 -16.54 21.58
C LYS A 70 -6.25 -15.34 21.90
N LEU A 71 -5.90 -14.61 20.85
CA LEU A 71 -5.35 -13.27 20.90
C LEU A 71 -6.51 -12.28 20.81
N ILE A 72 -6.68 -11.43 21.80
CA ILE A 72 -7.63 -10.32 21.78
C ILE A 72 -6.83 -9.03 21.70
N LEU A 73 -7.09 -8.23 20.67
CA LEU A 73 -6.56 -6.88 20.57
C LEU A 73 -7.50 -5.93 21.32
N ARG A 74 -6.94 -5.12 22.21
CA ARG A 74 -7.63 -3.99 22.84
C ARG A 74 -6.94 -2.68 22.53
N VAL A 75 -7.73 -1.64 22.28
CA VAL A 75 -7.26 -0.26 22.22
C VAL A 75 -8.06 0.55 23.23
N ASN A 76 -7.37 1.22 24.15
CA ASN A 76 -7.95 2.02 25.24
C ASN A 76 -8.97 1.23 26.09
N GLY A 77 -8.73 -0.07 26.26
CA GLY A 77 -9.58 -1.00 27.03
C GLY A 77 -10.84 -1.48 26.30
N ILE A 78 -10.95 -1.22 24.99
CA ILE A 78 -12.03 -1.71 24.12
C ILE A 78 -11.49 -2.85 23.27
N ASP A 79 -12.15 -4.00 23.29
CA ASP A 79 -11.84 -5.15 22.42
C ASP A 79 -12.14 -4.75 20.96
N ILE A 80 -11.10 -4.76 20.13
CA ILE A 80 -11.17 -4.37 18.71
C ILE A 80 -11.42 -5.60 17.85
N ASP A 81 -10.65 -6.66 18.06
CA ASP A 81 -10.72 -7.88 17.28
C ASP A 81 -10.15 -9.08 18.06
N THR A 82 -10.43 -10.29 17.60
CA THR A 82 -9.97 -11.55 18.20
C THR A 82 -9.49 -12.51 17.12
N TYR A 83 -8.31 -13.08 17.34
CA TYR A 83 -7.72 -14.10 16.48
C TYR A 83 -7.46 -15.37 17.28
N THR A 84 -7.67 -16.54 16.66
CA THR A 84 -7.39 -17.83 17.30
C THR A 84 -6.13 -18.41 16.68
N LEU A 85 -5.14 -18.69 17.52
CA LEU A 85 -3.96 -19.47 17.16
C LEU A 85 -4.41 -20.93 17.03
N GLU A 86 -4.51 -21.41 15.80
CA GLU A 86 -5.13 -22.71 15.49
C GLU A 86 -4.35 -23.53 14.45
N LYS A 87 -3.13 -23.10 14.13
CA LYS A 87 -2.30 -23.73 13.14
C LYS A 87 -1.56 -24.90 13.77
N ASN A 88 -1.95 -26.11 13.40
CA ASN A 88 -1.26 -27.32 13.83
C ASN A 88 0.10 -27.46 13.11
N LEU A 89 1.11 -26.79 13.66
CA LEU A 89 2.48 -26.77 13.14
C LEU A 89 3.36 -27.90 13.70
N GLY A 90 2.80 -28.73 14.59
CA GLY A 90 3.48 -29.89 15.18
C GLY A 90 4.37 -29.56 16.38
N GLY A 91 4.22 -30.34 17.45
CA GLY A 91 5.04 -30.31 18.66
C GLY A 91 4.47 -29.45 19.81
N ASP A 92 4.69 -29.94 21.04
CA ASP A 92 4.15 -29.35 22.29
C ASP A 92 5.10 -28.30 22.93
N GLY A 93 6.03 -27.75 22.15
CA GLY A 93 7.08 -26.88 22.68
C GLY A 93 7.69 -25.97 21.62
N PRO A 94 8.39 -24.90 22.02
CA PRO A 94 8.86 -23.90 21.08
C PRO A 94 10.01 -24.44 20.24
N ASN A 95 9.81 -24.56 18.93
CA ASN A 95 10.77 -25.07 17.95
C ASN A 95 10.68 -24.22 16.67
N PRO A 96 11.77 -24.02 15.91
CA PRO A 96 11.69 -23.41 14.58
C PRO A 96 10.52 -23.87 13.69
N LEU A 97 10.10 -25.15 13.76
CA LEU A 97 9.02 -25.69 12.94
C LEU A 97 7.62 -25.15 13.27
N ASN A 98 7.43 -24.64 14.48
CA ASN A 98 6.15 -24.09 14.94
C ASN A 98 6.20 -22.59 15.24
N TYR A 99 7.23 -21.92 14.71
CA TYR A 99 7.37 -20.49 14.76
C TYR A 99 6.69 -19.83 13.56
N VAL A 100 5.76 -18.93 13.83
CA VAL A 100 5.12 -18.06 12.85
C VAL A 100 5.75 -16.69 12.98
N GLY A 101 6.55 -16.27 12.00
CA GLY A 101 7.10 -14.92 11.95
C GLY A 101 6.26 -13.96 11.08
N PHE A 102 6.80 -12.80 10.74
CA PHE A 102 6.15 -11.82 9.85
C PHE A 102 6.15 -12.26 8.37
N THR A 103 5.39 -11.57 7.52
CA THR A 103 5.18 -11.91 6.09
C THR A 103 6.48 -12.20 5.33
N ASP A 104 7.56 -11.48 5.63
CA ASP A 104 8.87 -11.64 4.95
C ASP A 104 9.74 -12.76 5.52
N SER A 105 9.32 -13.39 6.62
CA SER A 105 10.08 -14.45 7.28
C SER A 105 9.69 -15.83 6.75
N LEU A 106 10.57 -16.38 5.91
CA LEU A 106 10.42 -17.72 5.32
C LEU A 106 10.39 -18.80 6.42
N SER A 107 9.27 -19.53 6.58
CA SER A 107 9.29 -21.01 6.56
C SER A 107 7.91 -21.71 6.58
N ASN A 108 7.89 -22.83 5.86
CA ASN A 108 6.96 -23.97 5.84
C ASN A 108 5.56 -23.81 5.21
N SER A 109 5.04 -24.97 4.77
CA SER A 109 4.06 -25.23 3.71
C SER A 109 2.65 -24.66 3.85
N ASP A 110 2.40 -23.84 4.87
CA ASP A 110 1.09 -23.22 5.11
C ASP A 110 1.23 -21.69 5.15
N PRO A 111 0.23 -20.95 4.64
CA PRO A 111 0.30 -19.49 4.55
C PRO A 111 0.54 -18.85 5.92
N ASN A 112 1.35 -17.80 5.93
CA ASN A 112 1.58 -16.97 7.10
C ASN A 112 0.29 -16.16 7.37
N PRO A 113 -0.31 -16.21 8.57
CA PRO A 113 -1.54 -15.48 8.87
C PRO A 113 -1.31 -13.98 9.10
N ASN A 114 -0.07 -13.51 9.18
CA ASN A 114 0.22 -12.09 9.36
C ASN A 114 -0.16 -11.26 8.12
N PRO A 115 -0.58 -9.99 8.31
CA PRO A 115 -0.87 -9.38 9.61
C PRO A 115 -2.16 -9.93 10.24
N ILE A 116 -2.13 -10.17 11.55
CA ILE A 116 -3.23 -10.78 12.32
C ILE A 116 -4.40 -9.81 12.47
N PHE A 117 -4.12 -8.59 12.92
CA PHE A 117 -5.14 -7.55 13.05
C PHE A 117 -4.95 -6.51 11.97
N LYS A 118 -6.03 -6.18 11.25
CA LYS A 118 -5.98 -5.23 10.13
C LYS A 118 -6.77 -3.98 10.46
N ASP A 119 -6.37 -2.86 9.85
CA ASP A 119 -7.13 -1.60 9.88
C ASP A 119 -7.40 -1.04 11.28
N VAL A 120 -6.46 -1.27 12.20
CA VAL A 120 -6.55 -0.83 13.59
C VAL A 120 -6.26 0.66 13.65
N GLN A 121 -7.26 1.46 14.02
CA GLN A 121 -7.07 2.89 14.27
C GLN A 121 -6.20 3.12 15.51
N LEU A 122 -5.06 3.77 15.33
CA LEU A 122 -4.15 4.17 16.40
C LEU A 122 -3.81 5.65 16.29
N ALA A 123 -3.57 6.30 17.42
CA ALA A 123 -3.08 7.66 17.53
C ALA A 123 -2.17 7.83 18.76
N PRO A 124 -1.23 8.79 18.74
CA PRO A 124 -0.42 9.12 19.91
C PRO A 124 -1.28 9.33 21.17
N GLY A 125 -0.98 8.58 22.22
CA GLY A 125 -1.73 8.55 23.47
C GLY A 125 -2.62 7.30 23.66
N ASP A 126 -2.81 6.49 22.62
CA ASP A 126 -3.57 5.24 22.73
C ASP A 126 -2.81 4.19 23.54
N ARG A 127 -3.55 3.38 24.29
CA ARG A 127 -3.02 2.18 24.95
C ARG A 127 -3.46 0.94 24.20
N ILE A 128 -2.48 0.17 23.73
CA ILE A 128 -2.69 -1.09 23.02
C ILE A 128 -2.44 -2.23 24.01
N GLU A 129 -3.35 -3.20 24.05
CA GLU A 129 -3.16 -4.44 24.79
C GLU A 129 -3.34 -5.66 23.86
N ILE A 130 -2.35 -6.53 23.80
CA ILE A 130 -2.48 -7.87 23.24
C ILE A 130 -2.73 -8.82 24.40
N VAL A 131 -3.96 -9.31 24.50
CA VAL A 131 -4.40 -10.20 25.55
C VAL A 131 -4.40 -11.61 25.02
N VAL A 132 -3.75 -12.51 25.72
CA VAL A 132 -3.78 -13.94 25.40
C VAL A 132 -4.64 -14.62 26.45
N GLU A 133 -5.74 -15.21 26.01
CA GLU A 133 -6.63 -15.94 26.91
C GLU A 133 -5.91 -17.17 27.45
N ALA A 134 -5.92 -17.30 28.77
CA ALA A 134 -5.47 -18.53 29.40
C ALA A 134 -6.63 -19.54 29.34
N ASP A 135 -6.49 -20.58 28.52
CA ASP A 135 -7.50 -21.62 28.39
C ASP A 135 -7.06 -22.89 29.13
N SER A 136 -7.52 -23.04 30.38
CA SER A 136 -7.21 -24.19 31.25
C SER A 136 -8.15 -25.39 31.07
N LEU A 137 -9.03 -25.37 30.05
CA LEU A 137 -10.23 -26.21 30.04
C LEU A 137 -10.05 -27.64 29.50
N ASP A 138 -8.89 -28.04 29.03
CA ASP A 138 -8.57 -29.43 28.74
C ASP A 138 -7.31 -29.93 29.47
N ASN A 139 -7.50 -30.99 30.27
CA ASN A 139 -6.46 -31.63 31.06
C ASN A 139 -5.37 -32.34 30.22
N GLU A 140 -5.28 -32.12 28.90
CA GLU A 140 -4.37 -32.86 28.02
C GLU A 140 -3.37 -32.00 27.24
N THR A 141 -3.59 -30.71 26.99
CA THR A 141 -2.63 -29.81 26.32
C THR A 141 -3.02 -28.35 26.63
N PHE A 142 -2.11 -27.54 27.21
CA PHE A 142 -2.38 -26.12 27.55
C PHE A 142 -1.41 -25.23 26.76
N GLU A 143 -1.92 -24.22 26.08
CA GLU A 143 -1.11 -23.30 25.28
C GLU A 143 -0.51 -22.16 26.12
N LEU A 144 0.81 -22.11 26.18
CA LEU A 144 1.54 -21.10 26.97
C LEU A 144 1.54 -19.69 26.36
N GLY A 145 0.71 -19.41 25.35
CA GLY A 145 0.53 -18.08 24.75
C GLY A 145 1.87 -17.39 24.47
N ARG A 146 2.61 -17.85 23.46
CA ARG A 146 4.02 -17.46 23.28
C ARG A 146 4.18 -16.44 22.17
N ILE A 147 4.73 -15.27 22.53
CA ILE A 147 4.92 -14.15 21.62
C ILE A 147 6.40 -13.77 21.62
N ASP A 148 6.96 -13.58 20.42
CA ASP A 148 8.30 -13.06 20.21
C ASP A 148 8.25 -11.55 20.01
N ALA A 149 7.53 -11.09 18.99
CA ALA A 149 7.53 -9.69 18.61
C ALA A 149 6.19 -9.25 18.03
N ILE A 150 5.94 -7.95 18.12
CA ILE A 150 4.77 -7.28 17.56
C ILE A 150 5.26 -6.30 16.49
N GLU A 151 4.67 -6.38 15.30
CA GLU A 151 4.94 -5.47 14.20
C GLU A 151 3.71 -4.61 13.91
N PHE A 152 3.93 -3.31 13.75
CA PHE A 152 2.93 -2.34 13.32
C PHE A 152 3.35 -1.79 11.96
N THR A 153 2.59 -2.10 10.93
CA THR A 153 2.77 -1.53 9.59
C THR A 153 1.64 -0.53 9.34
N SER A 154 1.98 0.64 8.81
CA SER A 154 0.94 1.54 8.31
C SER A 154 0.17 0.81 7.23
N ALA A 155 -1.16 0.90 7.24
CA ALA A 155 -1.92 0.38 6.12
C ALA A 155 -1.56 1.16 4.84
N GLU A 156 -1.47 0.45 3.72
CA GLU A 156 -1.10 0.99 2.42
C GLU A 156 -2.07 2.08 1.96
N VAL A 157 -1.62 2.97 1.09
CA VAL A 157 -2.47 4.00 0.47
C VAL A 157 -2.54 3.70 -1.01
N ASP A 158 -3.76 3.48 -1.49
CA ASP A 158 -4.01 3.12 -2.88
C ASP A 158 -4.01 4.36 -3.78
N LEU A 159 -4.65 5.44 -3.30
CA LEU A 159 -4.88 6.64 -4.08
C LEU A 159 -4.63 7.91 -3.27
N PHE A 160 -3.69 8.73 -3.70
CA PHE A 160 -3.51 10.08 -3.18
C PHE A 160 -4.40 11.08 -3.91
N TRP A 161 -4.87 12.07 -3.18
CA TRP A 161 -5.70 13.14 -3.70
C TRP A 161 -5.03 14.49 -3.49
N HIS A 162 -5.15 15.36 -4.49
CA HIS A 162 -4.68 16.74 -4.42
C HIS A 162 -5.81 17.71 -4.76
N ASN A 163 -6.04 18.67 -3.88
CA ASN A 163 -6.98 19.74 -4.11
C ASN A 163 -6.29 20.88 -4.86
N SER A 164 -6.62 21.02 -6.13
CA SER A 164 -6.06 22.04 -7.02
C SER A 164 -6.32 23.50 -6.59
N GLN A 165 -7.32 23.74 -5.72
CA GLN A 165 -7.69 25.08 -5.27
C GLN A 165 -7.04 25.48 -3.95
N THR A 166 -6.93 24.54 -3.02
CA THR A 166 -6.46 24.79 -1.65
C THR A 166 -5.04 24.28 -1.42
N GLY A 167 -4.52 23.41 -2.29
CA GLY A 167 -3.29 22.65 -2.07
C GLY A 167 -3.43 21.58 -1.00
N ALA A 168 -4.64 21.35 -0.48
CA ALA A 168 -4.88 20.28 0.49
C ALA A 168 -4.64 18.93 -0.16
N MET A 169 -4.17 17.98 0.63
CA MET A 169 -3.91 16.63 0.18
C MET A 169 -4.74 15.64 0.97
N GLY A 170 -5.17 14.60 0.26
CA GLY A 170 -5.98 13.50 0.74
C GLY A 170 -5.26 12.19 0.46
N ALA A 171 -5.59 11.13 1.18
CA ALA A 171 -5.22 9.78 0.83
C ALA A 171 -6.47 8.91 1.02
N TRP A 172 -6.76 8.08 0.03
CA TRP A 172 -7.80 7.07 0.07
C TRP A 172 -7.16 5.70 0.18
N ARG A 173 -7.74 4.92 1.07
CA ARG A 173 -7.59 3.47 1.11
C ARG A 173 -8.84 2.83 0.53
N MET A 174 -8.62 1.81 -0.26
CA MET A 174 -9.60 1.09 -1.03
C MET A 174 -9.53 -0.37 -0.58
N HIS A 175 -10.55 -0.82 0.15
CA HIS A 175 -10.64 -2.19 0.67
C HIS A 175 -12.01 -2.81 0.33
N GLY A 176 -12.29 -4.02 0.82
CA GLY A 176 -13.57 -4.70 0.58
C GLY A 176 -13.56 -5.68 -0.59
N VAL A 177 -14.73 -6.20 -0.97
CA VAL A 177 -14.82 -7.18 -2.07
C VAL A 177 -14.47 -6.47 -3.38
N MET A 178 -13.32 -6.82 -3.96
CA MET A 178 -12.72 -6.20 -5.16
C MET A 178 -12.11 -4.80 -4.95
N GLY A 179 -11.74 -4.44 -3.71
CA GLY A 179 -11.03 -3.18 -3.45
C GLY A 179 -11.86 -1.92 -3.68
N THR A 180 -13.19 -1.98 -3.54
CA THR A 180 -14.08 -0.89 -4.00
C THR A 180 -14.63 0.03 -2.92
N ASP A 181 -14.40 -0.28 -1.64
CA ASP A 181 -14.92 0.48 -0.51
C ASP A 181 -13.86 1.49 -0.04
N LEU A 182 -14.24 2.77 0.05
CA LEU A 182 -13.41 3.81 0.66
C LEU A 182 -13.31 3.55 2.17
N ASP A 183 -12.12 3.21 2.64
CA ASP A 183 -11.87 2.80 4.02
C ASP A 183 -11.43 3.97 4.92
N GLU A 184 -10.68 4.94 4.39
CA GLU A 184 -10.27 6.14 5.12
C GLU A 184 -9.95 7.30 4.16
N ALA A 185 -10.25 8.53 4.57
CA ALA A 185 -9.78 9.76 3.93
C ALA A 185 -8.90 10.56 4.92
N VAL A 186 -7.58 10.62 4.69
CA VAL A 186 -6.64 11.35 5.57
C VAL A 186 -6.24 12.68 4.94
N THR A 187 -6.30 13.79 5.69
CA THR A 187 -5.71 15.07 5.22
C THR A 187 -4.23 15.11 5.52
N ILE A 188 -3.39 15.20 4.49
CA ILE A 188 -1.94 15.38 4.65
C ILE A 188 -1.69 16.88 4.92
N GLN A 189 -1.29 17.20 6.16
CA GLN A 189 -0.98 18.57 6.57
C GLN A 189 0.36 19.00 5.96
N MET A 190 0.35 20.04 5.13
CA MET A 190 1.57 20.62 4.57
C MET A 190 1.75 22.07 5.02
N GLU A 191 2.99 22.46 5.30
CA GLU A 191 3.34 23.89 5.25
C GLU A 191 3.20 24.36 3.80
N SER A 192 2.60 25.53 3.59
CA SER A 192 2.13 26.02 2.28
C SER A 192 3.03 25.63 1.11
N VAL A 193 2.55 24.74 0.25
CA VAL A 193 3.22 24.46 -1.02
C VAL A 193 3.02 25.67 -1.91
N ASN A 194 4.12 26.23 -2.44
CA ASN A 194 4.02 27.29 -3.45
C ASN A 194 3.20 26.76 -4.64
N SER A 195 2.28 27.56 -5.17
CA SER A 195 1.32 27.19 -6.24
C SER A 195 1.96 26.69 -7.54
N ASP A 196 3.28 26.82 -7.68
CA ASP A 196 4.01 26.37 -8.87
C ASP A 196 4.27 24.84 -8.88
N TRP A 197 4.14 24.15 -7.74
CA TRP A 197 4.36 22.70 -7.64
C TRP A 197 3.06 21.92 -7.82
N GLU A 198 3.11 20.90 -8.68
CA GLU A 198 1.99 19.98 -8.92
C GLU A 198 2.43 18.53 -8.71
N ILE A 199 1.60 17.72 -8.06
CA ILE A 199 1.76 16.26 -8.04
C ILE A 199 1.51 15.73 -9.45
N ARG A 200 2.33 14.79 -9.89
CA ARG A 200 2.27 14.22 -11.23
C ARG A 200 2.11 12.72 -11.26
N ALA A 201 2.59 12.02 -10.24
CA ALA A 201 2.52 10.57 -10.15
C ALA A 201 2.69 10.13 -8.69
N ALA A 202 2.31 8.88 -8.42
CA ALA A 202 2.60 8.17 -7.18
C ALA A 202 3.28 6.82 -7.50
N GLY A 203 4.12 6.31 -6.62
CA GLY A 203 4.78 5.00 -6.80
C GLY A 203 5.88 4.79 -5.77
N ASP A 204 6.32 3.55 -5.55
CA ASP A 204 7.30 3.23 -4.50
C ASP A 204 8.74 3.49 -5.01
N PHE A 205 9.36 4.59 -4.55
CA PHE A 205 10.71 4.99 -4.92
C PHE A 205 11.75 4.66 -3.84
N ASN A 206 11.36 3.99 -2.75
CA ASN A 206 12.27 3.63 -1.67
C ASN A 206 12.25 2.12 -1.30
N GLY A 207 11.35 1.35 -1.92
CA GLY A 207 11.21 -0.10 -1.77
C GLY A 207 10.55 -0.53 -0.47
N ASP A 208 9.78 0.34 0.19
CA ASP A 208 9.09 0.05 1.45
C ASP A 208 7.63 -0.38 1.27
N SER A 209 7.22 -0.65 0.03
CA SER A 209 5.87 -1.04 -0.40
C SER A 209 4.81 0.04 -0.20
N HIS A 210 5.19 1.29 0.12
CA HIS A 210 4.27 2.41 0.12
C HIS A 210 4.54 3.32 -1.08
N LYS A 211 3.45 3.86 -1.64
CA LYS A 211 3.54 4.84 -2.72
C LYS A 211 4.07 6.17 -2.20
N ASP A 212 5.17 6.63 -2.80
CA ASP A 212 5.73 7.97 -2.67
C ASP A 212 5.11 8.91 -3.71
N LEU A 213 5.32 10.22 -3.57
CA LEU A 213 4.71 11.23 -4.44
C LEU A 213 5.72 12.02 -5.27
N VAL A 214 5.46 12.14 -6.57
CA VAL A 214 6.32 12.88 -7.49
C VAL A 214 5.74 14.24 -7.78
N TRP A 215 6.50 15.27 -7.44
CA TRP A 215 6.17 16.67 -7.61
C TRP A 215 6.97 17.28 -8.73
N ARG A 216 6.33 18.11 -9.54
CA ARG A 216 6.99 18.89 -10.58
C ARG A 216 6.64 20.36 -10.47
N ASN A 217 7.68 21.19 -10.40
CA ASN A 217 7.53 22.64 -10.49
C ASN A 217 7.26 23.05 -11.94
N THR A 218 6.10 23.65 -12.16
CA THR A 218 5.62 24.04 -13.49
C THR A 218 6.23 25.34 -14.01
N ALA A 219 6.87 26.13 -13.15
CA ALA A 219 7.51 27.39 -13.52
C ALA A 219 8.97 27.20 -13.98
N ASN A 220 9.71 26.25 -13.40
CA ASN A 220 11.13 26.07 -13.67
C ASN A 220 11.57 24.64 -14.04
N GLY A 221 10.69 23.64 -13.88
CA GLY A 221 10.98 22.25 -14.22
C GLY A 221 11.72 21.46 -13.15
N ASP A 222 11.86 22.00 -11.94
CA ASP A 222 12.37 21.26 -10.78
C ASP A 222 11.46 20.06 -10.46
N ILE A 223 12.07 19.00 -9.92
CA ILE A 223 11.38 17.75 -9.59
C ILE A 223 11.76 17.34 -8.18
N GLY A 224 10.76 17.00 -7.37
CA GLY A 224 10.93 16.47 -6.03
C GLY A 224 10.15 15.17 -5.87
N ILE A 225 10.70 14.23 -5.11
CA ILE A 225 10.01 13.02 -4.68
C ILE A 225 9.80 13.16 -3.18
N TRP A 226 8.56 13.01 -2.73
CA TRP A 226 8.22 12.95 -1.32
C TRP A 226 8.13 11.49 -0.93
N LEU A 227 9.07 11.05 -0.10
CA LEU A 227 9.01 9.73 0.47
C LEU A 227 7.91 9.68 1.52
N MET A 228 7.04 8.69 1.40
CA MET A 228 5.85 8.50 2.19
C MET A 228 5.92 7.19 2.96
N LYS A 229 5.14 7.09 4.02
CA LYS A 229 4.89 5.85 4.74
C LYS A 229 3.40 5.76 5.03
N GLY A 230 2.68 5.10 4.12
CA GLY A 230 1.23 5.25 4.01
C GLY A 230 0.86 6.72 3.74
N SER A 231 0.00 7.30 4.57
CA SER A 231 -0.39 8.71 4.44
C SER A 231 0.59 9.72 5.06
N GLN A 232 1.74 9.27 5.57
CA GLN A 232 2.68 10.12 6.32
C GLN A 232 3.88 10.54 5.48
N PHE A 233 4.09 11.85 5.33
CA PHE A 233 5.31 12.41 4.75
C PHE A 233 6.53 12.10 5.64
N GLN A 234 7.58 11.54 5.04
CA GLN A 234 8.85 11.25 5.71
C GLN A 234 9.91 12.30 5.35
N GLU A 235 10.22 12.43 4.07
CA GLU A 235 11.23 13.36 3.57
C GLU A 235 10.99 13.77 2.12
N ALA A 236 11.63 14.89 1.72
CA ALA A 236 11.58 15.37 0.34
C ALA A 236 12.98 15.28 -0.30
N VAL A 237 13.09 14.56 -1.41
CA VAL A 237 14.31 14.37 -2.20
C VAL A 237 14.18 15.15 -3.49
N SER A 238 15.12 16.06 -3.77
CA SER A 238 15.19 16.75 -5.06
C SER A 238 16.01 15.94 -6.06
N ILE A 239 15.47 15.73 -7.26
CA ILE A 239 16.14 14.98 -8.33
C ILE A 239 16.54 15.91 -9.48
N VAL A 240 17.20 15.38 -10.51
CA VAL A 240 17.66 16.18 -11.66
C VAL A 240 16.47 16.90 -12.35
N PRO A 241 16.53 18.23 -12.54
CA PRO A 241 15.42 18.98 -13.11
C PRO A 241 15.30 18.76 -14.62
N VAL A 242 14.07 18.93 -15.15
CA VAL A 242 13.79 18.98 -16.60
C VAL A 242 13.28 20.36 -16.97
N SER A 243 14.19 21.23 -17.37
CA SER A 243 13.91 22.64 -17.69
C SER A 243 13.02 22.84 -18.91
N ASP A 244 12.93 21.85 -19.81
CA ASP A 244 11.95 21.88 -20.89
C ASP A 244 10.55 21.55 -20.35
N LEU A 245 9.74 22.60 -20.17
CA LEU A 245 8.40 22.50 -19.61
C LEU A 245 7.41 21.73 -20.50
N ASN A 246 7.75 21.45 -21.76
CA ASN A 246 6.92 20.63 -22.64
C ASN A 246 6.92 19.15 -22.24
N TRP A 247 8.00 18.68 -21.63
CA TRP A 247 8.04 17.37 -21.01
C TRP A 247 7.19 17.38 -19.75
N LYS A 248 6.23 16.46 -19.66
CA LYS A 248 5.37 16.26 -18.50
C LYS A 248 5.47 14.80 -18.04
N ILE A 249 5.44 14.58 -16.73
CA ILE A 249 5.29 13.26 -16.14
C ILE A 249 3.81 12.87 -16.26
N HIS A 250 3.53 11.64 -16.70
CA HIS A 250 2.18 11.13 -16.93
C HIS A 250 1.88 9.82 -16.17
N GLY A 251 2.88 9.23 -15.54
CA GLY A 251 2.70 8.01 -14.77
C GLY A 251 4.03 7.44 -14.30
N THR A 252 3.90 6.29 -13.67
CA THR A 252 4.92 5.51 -12.98
C THR A 252 4.70 4.03 -13.30
N GLY A 253 5.72 3.21 -13.08
CA GLY A 253 5.64 1.75 -13.21
C GLY A 253 7.02 1.15 -13.49
N ASP A 254 7.17 -0.16 -13.39
CA ASP A 254 8.42 -0.84 -13.76
C ASP A 254 8.45 -1.10 -15.28
N PHE A 255 9.33 -0.38 -15.99
CA PHE A 255 9.51 -0.50 -17.44
C PHE A 255 10.77 -1.31 -17.80
N ASN A 256 11.47 -1.89 -16.83
CA ASN A 256 12.71 -2.62 -17.08
C ASN A 256 12.83 -3.98 -16.37
N GLY A 257 11.86 -4.32 -15.51
CA GLY A 257 11.75 -5.61 -14.83
C GLY A 257 12.66 -5.74 -13.61
N ASP A 258 13.15 -4.63 -13.05
CA ASP A 258 14.00 -4.63 -11.84
C ASP A 258 13.21 -4.42 -10.53
N GLN A 259 11.88 -4.39 -10.61
CA GLN A 259 10.94 -4.14 -9.51
C GLN A 259 11.10 -2.74 -8.88
N GLN A 260 11.68 -1.79 -9.61
CA GLN A 260 11.76 -0.40 -9.19
C GLN A 260 10.78 0.48 -9.98
N THR A 261 10.24 1.49 -9.32
CA THR A 261 9.33 2.45 -9.96
C THR A 261 10.09 3.38 -10.91
N ASP A 262 9.81 3.29 -12.21
CA ASP A 262 10.31 4.22 -13.24
C ASP A 262 9.32 5.38 -13.49
N LEU A 263 9.76 6.41 -14.23
CA LEU A 263 8.92 7.58 -14.58
C LEU A 263 8.58 7.64 -16.07
N LEU A 264 7.29 7.74 -16.38
CA LEU A 264 6.79 7.92 -17.75
C LEU A 264 6.61 9.40 -18.10
N TRP A 265 7.22 9.80 -19.20
CA TRP A 265 7.27 11.17 -19.70
C TRP A 265 6.62 11.31 -21.07
N ARG A 266 6.00 12.46 -21.31
CA ARG A 266 5.53 12.87 -22.64
C ARG A 266 5.84 14.32 -22.94
N ASN A 267 6.39 14.58 -24.12
CA ASN A 267 6.59 15.92 -24.65
C ASN A 267 5.34 16.40 -25.40
N HIS A 268 4.70 17.45 -24.90
CA HIS A 268 3.46 17.98 -25.50
C HIS A 268 3.70 18.81 -26.76
N SER A 269 4.93 19.23 -27.04
CA SER A 269 5.27 19.95 -28.28
C SER A 269 5.62 19.00 -29.43
N THR A 270 6.29 17.87 -29.16
CA THR A 270 6.76 16.93 -30.18
C THR A 270 5.90 15.67 -30.28
N GLY A 271 5.17 15.33 -29.21
CA GLY A 271 4.43 14.08 -29.09
C GLY A 271 5.30 12.88 -28.70
N GLU A 272 6.60 13.09 -28.45
CA GLU A 272 7.53 12.05 -28.02
C GLU A 272 7.17 11.53 -26.63
N ASN A 273 7.38 10.22 -26.41
CA ASN A 273 7.23 9.57 -25.12
C ASN A 273 8.59 9.00 -24.69
N ALA A 274 8.89 9.10 -23.41
CA ALA A 274 10.14 8.61 -22.85
C ALA A 274 9.91 7.99 -21.49
N VAL A 275 10.79 7.08 -21.09
CA VAL A 275 10.87 6.56 -19.73
C VAL A 275 12.18 7.04 -19.13
N TRP A 276 12.13 7.50 -17.88
CA TRP A 276 13.30 7.56 -17.04
C TRP A 276 13.33 6.30 -16.21
N LEU A 277 14.30 5.43 -16.52
CA LEU A 277 14.63 4.30 -15.66
C LEU A 277 15.25 4.85 -14.38
N MET A 278 14.80 4.34 -13.24
CA MET A 278 15.11 4.84 -11.91
C MET A 278 15.84 3.77 -11.09
N ASN A 279 16.58 4.21 -10.08
CA ASN A 279 17.09 3.38 -9.01
C ASN A 279 16.77 4.10 -7.69
N GLY A 280 15.67 3.69 -7.07
CA GLY A 280 14.97 4.52 -6.08
C GLY A 280 14.73 5.95 -6.58
N THR A 281 15.22 6.95 -5.84
CA THR A 281 15.05 8.37 -6.20
C THR A 281 16.05 8.89 -7.24
N GLU A 282 16.89 8.05 -7.84
CA GLU A 282 17.91 8.47 -8.81
C GLU A 282 17.56 8.05 -10.26
N PRO A 283 17.39 8.99 -11.21
CA PRO A 283 17.26 8.65 -12.62
C PRO A 283 18.59 8.12 -13.19
N ILE A 284 18.59 6.87 -13.66
CA ILE A 284 19.79 6.21 -14.19
C ILE A 284 19.90 6.34 -15.71
N GLN A 285 18.77 6.35 -16.44
CA GLN A 285 18.77 6.41 -17.89
C GLN A 285 17.45 6.96 -18.45
N GLY A 286 17.53 7.81 -19.47
CA GLY A 286 16.38 8.19 -20.29
C GLY A 286 16.28 7.35 -21.57
N VAL A 287 15.12 6.75 -21.82
CA VAL A 287 14.85 5.92 -23.00
C VAL A 287 13.67 6.51 -23.77
N LEU A 288 13.86 6.81 -25.06
CA LEU A 288 12.76 7.21 -25.94
C LEU A 288 11.99 5.97 -26.39
N ILE A 289 10.67 5.97 -26.17
CA ILE A 289 9.78 4.93 -26.67
C ILE A 289 9.58 5.17 -28.17
N LYS A 290 9.99 4.20 -28.99
CA LYS A 290 9.82 4.26 -30.44
C LYS A 290 8.46 3.69 -30.81
N SER A 291 7.48 4.57 -31.01
CA SER A 291 6.13 4.20 -31.42
C SER A 291 5.60 5.09 -32.54
N GLU A 292 4.40 4.76 -33.04
CA GLU A 292 3.69 5.66 -33.94
C GLU A 292 3.39 7.00 -33.23
N SER A 293 3.53 8.12 -33.94
CA SER A 293 3.24 9.43 -33.35
C SER A 293 1.78 9.52 -32.90
N ALA A 294 1.57 9.50 -31.59
CA ALA A 294 0.31 9.85 -30.98
C ALA A 294 0.05 11.35 -31.23
N ASN A 295 -0.80 11.64 -32.22
CA ASN A 295 -1.22 13.01 -32.52
C ASN A 295 -2.11 13.59 -31.39
N SER A 296 -2.55 14.83 -31.57
CA SER A 296 -3.34 15.57 -30.56
C SER A 296 -4.66 14.91 -30.14
N LYS A 297 -5.12 13.86 -30.83
CA LYS A 297 -6.33 13.10 -30.49
C LYS A 297 -6.12 12.13 -29.34
N TRP A 298 -4.87 11.83 -28.99
CA TRP A 298 -4.52 10.81 -28.00
C TRP A 298 -3.93 11.44 -26.76
N LYS A 299 -4.62 11.28 -25.64
CA LYS A 299 -4.18 11.68 -24.31
C LYS A 299 -3.63 10.45 -23.57
N MET A 300 -2.40 10.56 -23.08
CA MET A 300 -1.84 9.56 -22.14
C MET A 300 -2.49 9.80 -20.78
N VAL A 301 -2.98 8.74 -20.14
CA VAL A 301 -3.85 8.86 -18.95
C VAL A 301 -3.51 7.92 -17.81
N GLY A 302 -2.54 7.02 -17.99
CA GLY A 302 -2.06 6.13 -16.94
C GLY A 302 -0.99 5.19 -17.47
N ALA A 303 -0.38 4.43 -16.57
CA ALA A 303 0.53 3.34 -16.84
C ALA A 303 0.27 2.25 -15.80
N GLY A 304 0.41 0.98 -16.19
CA GLY A 304 0.10 -0.17 -15.35
C GLY A 304 0.11 -1.49 -16.15
N ASP A 305 0.15 -2.64 -15.49
CA ASP A 305 0.10 -3.96 -16.14
C ASP A 305 -1.35 -4.37 -16.46
N PHE A 306 -1.82 -4.01 -17.65
CA PHE A 306 -3.21 -4.25 -18.06
C PHE A 306 -3.47 -5.67 -18.61
N ASP A 307 -2.43 -6.46 -18.86
CA ASP A 307 -2.55 -7.80 -19.45
C ASP A 307 -1.93 -8.93 -18.62
N GLY A 308 -1.44 -8.62 -17.42
CA GLY A 308 -0.95 -9.55 -16.42
C GLY A 308 0.36 -10.21 -16.82
N ASN A 309 1.22 -9.48 -17.52
CA ASN A 309 2.49 -10.00 -18.04
C ASN A 309 3.73 -9.50 -17.28
N ASP A 310 3.53 -8.81 -16.16
CA ASP A 310 4.52 -8.16 -15.30
C ASP A 310 5.29 -7.00 -15.98
N ASN A 311 4.84 -6.49 -17.13
CA ASN A 311 5.38 -5.29 -17.76
C ASN A 311 4.39 -4.13 -17.64
N THR A 312 4.92 -2.95 -17.31
CA THR A 312 4.10 -1.74 -17.31
C THR A 312 3.68 -1.37 -18.74
N ASP A 313 2.37 -1.39 -18.98
CA ASP A 313 1.73 -0.89 -20.19
C ASP A 313 1.37 0.59 -20.08
N ILE A 314 0.98 1.22 -21.20
CA ILE A 314 0.64 2.66 -21.22
C ILE A 314 -0.81 2.87 -21.67
N LEU A 315 -1.61 3.57 -20.88
CA LEU A 315 -3.02 3.82 -21.14
C LEU A 315 -3.26 5.12 -21.93
N TRP A 316 -4.10 5.02 -22.94
CA TRP A 316 -4.38 6.07 -23.92
C TRP A 316 -5.87 6.28 -24.14
N LEU A 317 -6.32 7.52 -23.93
CA LEU A 317 -7.68 7.97 -24.21
C LEU A 317 -7.73 8.75 -25.53
N ASN A 318 -8.62 8.32 -26.43
CA ASN A 318 -8.94 9.09 -27.62
C ASN A 318 -9.94 10.20 -27.28
N THR A 319 -9.56 11.45 -27.43
CA THR A 319 -10.37 12.61 -27.03
C THR A 319 -11.55 12.89 -27.96
N GLU A 320 -11.58 12.31 -29.17
CA GLU A 320 -12.67 12.53 -30.12
C GLU A 320 -13.82 11.54 -29.92
N ASN A 321 -13.52 10.27 -29.65
CA ASN A 321 -14.52 9.20 -29.55
C ASN A 321 -14.58 8.51 -28.18
N GLN A 322 -13.73 8.92 -27.23
CA GLN A 322 -13.64 8.36 -25.87
C GLN A 322 -13.23 6.88 -25.81
N ASN A 323 -12.71 6.32 -26.91
CA ASN A 323 -12.16 4.97 -26.89
C ASN A 323 -10.87 4.95 -26.06
N LEU A 324 -10.75 3.92 -25.22
CA LEU A 324 -9.54 3.63 -24.47
C LEU A 324 -8.75 2.52 -25.15
N TYR A 325 -7.44 2.70 -25.21
CA TYR A 325 -6.48 1.69 -25.63
C TYR A 325 -5.35 1.66 -24.61
N TYR A 326 -4.72 0.52 -24.39
CA TYR A 326 -3.38 0.51 -23.84
C TYR A 326 -2.38 0.11 -24.92
N TRP A 327 -1.18 0.67 -24.83
CA TRP A 327 -0.03 0.15 -25.54
C TRP A 327 0.50 -1.00 -24.72
N ARG A 328 0.43 -2.20 -25.29
CA ARG A 328 1.12 -3.34 -24.72
C ARG A 328 2.62 -3.15 -24.91
N MET A 329 3.37 -3.30 -23.83
CA MET A 329 4.79 -3.04 -23.76
C MET A 329 5.56 -4.34 -23.48
N ALA A 330 6.84 -4.33 -23.83
CA ALA A 330 7.82 -5.27 -23.30
C ALA A 330 9.02 -4.45 -22.82
N GLY A 331 9.04 -4.16 -21.53
CA GLY A 331 9.82 -3.05 -20.98
C GLY A 331 9.54 -1.72 -21.70
N THR A 332 10.58 -1.07 -22.24
CA THR A 332 10.43 0.22 -22.96
C THR A 332 10.00 0.10 -24.44
N ASP A 333 9.82 -1.12 -24.96
CA ASP A 333 9.47 -1.35 -26.36
C ASP A 333 7.95 -1.45 -26.55
N TYR A 334 7.42 -0.63 -27.46
CA TYR A 334 6.02 -0.71 -27.90
C TYR A 334 5.79 -1.97 -28.74
N ILE A 335 4.79 -2.78 -28.36
CA ILE A 335 4.43 -4.01 -29.08
C ILE A 335 3.21 -3.77 -29.98
N GLU A 336 2.08 -3.41 -29.39
CA GLU A 336 0.85 -3.13 -30.12
C GLU A 336 -0.12 -2.25 -29.33
N SER A 337 -1.18 -1.77 -30.00
CA SER A 337 -2.27 -1.04 -29.36
C SER A 337 -3.45 -1.99 -29.14
N VAL A 338 -3.81 -2.23 -27.88
CA VAL A 338 -4.94 -3.10 -27.50
C VAL A 338 -6.14 -2.24 -27.16
N PHE A 339 -7.29 -2.53 -27.76
CA PHE A 339 -8.53 -1.80 -27.51
C PHE A 339 -9.17 -2.27 -26.20
N VAL A 340 -9.42 -1.34 -25.28
CA VAL A 340 -10.19 -1.62 -24.06
C VAL A 340 -11.67 -1.38 -24.36
N ASN A 341 -12.41 -2.48 -24.56
CA ASN A 341 -13.78 -2.43 -25.08
C ASN A 341 -14.79 -1.88 -24.04
N ASN A 342 -15.84 -1.20 -24.50
CA ASN A 342 -16.97 -0.71 -23.69
C ASN A 342 -16.63 0.08 -22.41
N ALA A 343 -15.68 1.03 -22.47
CA ALA A 343 -15.53 2.02 -21.40
C ALA A 343 -16.91 2.66 -21.09
N PRO A 344 -17.43 2.56 -19.85
CA PRO A 344 -18.84 2.83 -19.56
C PRO A 344 -19.19 4.32 -19.49
N PHE A 345 -18.25 5.19 -19.83
CA PHE A 345 -18.27 6.58 -19.46
C PHE A 345 -18.06 7.51 -20.65
N ASP A 346 -18.89 8.56 -20.71
CA ASP A 346 -18.76 9.63 -21.68
C ASP A 346 -17.67 10.63 -21.26
N ASN A 347 -17.60 11.77 -21.94
CA ASN A 347 -16.62 12.82 -21.66
C ASN A 347 -16.81 13.52 -20.30
N THR A 348 -17.79 13.10 -19.49
CA THR A 348 -17.98 13.61 -18.12
C THR A 348 -17.20 12.82 -17.08
N TRP A 349 -16.41 11.81 -17.46
CA TRP A 349 -15.57 11.07 -16.52
C TRP A 349 -14.09 11.26 -16.81
N LYS A 350 -13.30 11.32 -15.75
CA LYS A 350 -11.83 11.35 -15.79
C LYS A 350 -11.24 10.17 -15.03
N ILE A 351 -10.16 9.61 -15.57
CA ILE A 351 -9.29 8.67 -14.85
C ILE A 351 -8.56 9.45 -13.76
N GLN A 352 -8.43 8.81 -12.61
CA GLN A 352 -7.83 9.34 -11.39
C GLN A 352 -6.70 8.43 -10.87
N GLY A 353 -6.66 7.16 -11.27
CA GLY A 353 -5.60 6.24 -10.88
C GLY A 353 -5.66 4.93 -11.66
N VAL A 354 -4.53 4.23 -11.71
CA VAL A 354 -4.37 2.88 -12.27
C VAL A 354 -3.57 2.07 -11.26
N MET A 355 -4.07 0.89 -10.88
CA MET A 355 -3.37 -0.13 -10.07
C MET A 355 -4.28 -1.37 -9.93
N ASP A 356 -3.72 -2.50 -9.56
CA ASP A 356 -4.45 -3.70 -9.16
C ASP A 356 -5.13 -3.48 -7.79
N PHE A 357 -6.44 -3.24 -7.78
CA PHE A 357 -7.19 -3.01 -6.55
C PHE A 357 -7.82 -4.29 -6.00
N ASP A 358 -7.94 -5.36 -6.79
CA ASP A 358 -8.51 -6.63 -6.34
C ASP A 358 -7.49 -7.80 -6.25
N ASP A 359 -6.20 -7.48 -6.35
CA ASP A 359 -5.07 -8.39 -6.26
C ASP A 359 -5.15 -9.54 -7.28
N ASN A 360 -5.67 -9.27 -8.47
CA ASN A 360 -5.85 -10.27 -9.52
C ASN A 360 -4.69 -10.34 -10.53
N ALA A 361 -3.65 -9.52 -10.33
CA ALA A 361 -2.48 -9.30 -11.17
C ALA A 361 -2.76 -8.52 -12.48
N TYR A 362 -3.89 -7.83 -12.58
CA TYR A 362 -4.20 -6.92 -13.68
C TYR A 362 -4.51 -5.55 -13.09
N ASP A 363 -3.83 -4.50 -13.55
CA ASP A 363 -4.08 -3.16 -13.07
C ASP A 363 -5.45 -2.65 -13.54
N ASP A 364 -6.28 -2.22 -12.60
CA ASP A 364 -7.61 -1.65 -12.83
C ASP A 364 -7.55 -0.13 -13.04
N ILE A 365 -8.69 0.47 -13.38
CA ILE A 365 -8.78 1.91 -13.65
C ILE A 365 -9.80 2.58 -12.75
N PHE A 366 -9.36 3.55 -11.94
CA PHE A 366 -10.21 4.35 -11.05
C PHE A 366 -10.65 5.66 -11.73
N TRP A 367 -11.95 5.96 -11.68
CA TRP A 367 -12.59 7.09 -12.38
C TRP A 367 -13.37 8.00 -11.42
N SER A 368 -13.55 9.25 -11.85
CA SER A 368 -14.51 10.18 -11.23
C SER A 368 -15.30 10.98 -12.26
N ASN A 369 -16.56 11.26 -11.95
CA ASN A 369 -17.44 12.07 -12.76
C ASN A 369 -17.21 13.56 -12.46
N THR A 370 -16.92 14.34 -13.50
CA THR A 370 -16.60 15.76 -13.41
C THR A 370 -17.83 16.66 -13.23
N VAL A 371 -19.05 16.10 -13.17
CA VAL A 371 -20.31 16.83 -13.01
C VAL A 371 -20.92 16.60 -11.63
N ASP A 372 -21.02 15.34 -11.20
CA ASP A 372 -21.65 14.97 -9.94
C ASP A 372 -20.69 14.38 -8.89
N GLY A 373 -19.41 14.23 -9.23
CA GLY A 373 -18.37 13.77 -8.32
C GLY A 373 -18.37 12.26 -8.06
N LYS A 374 -19.33 11.49 -8.59
CA LYS A 374 -19.35 10.04 -8.38
C LYS A 374 -18.05 9.40 -8.84
N THR A 375 -17.55 8.46 -8.08
CA THR A 375 -16.40 7.65 -8.48
C THR A 375 -16.82 6.28 -8.94
N GLY A 376 -15.94 5.60 -9.66
CA GLY A 376 -16.11 4.18 -9.93
C GLY A 376 -14.86 3.54 -10.49
N MET A 377 -14.79 2.21 -10.36
CA MET A 377 -13.64 1.41 -10.75
C MET A 377 -13.94 0.56 -11.96
N TRP A 378 -12.91 0.28 -12.74
CA TRP A 378 -12.99 -0.59 -13.89
C TRP A 378 -12.02 -1.75 -13.74
N MET A 379 -12.55 -2.90 -13.31
CA MET A 379 -11.76 -4.09 -12.98
C MET A 379 -11.28 -4.78 -14.24
N MET A 380 -9.98 -5.01 -14.38
CA MET A 380 -9.31 -5.66 -15.50
C MET A 380 -9.08 -7.14 -15.22
N HIS A 381 -9.08 -7.99 -16.26
CA HIS A 381 -8.75 -9.42 -16.15
C HIS A 381 -8.46 -10.03 -17.53
N GLU A 382 -7.94 -11.27 -17.55
CA GLU A 382 -7.50 -12.01 -18.76
C GLU A 382 -8.48 -11.97 -19.96
N ASN A 383 -9.79 -11.95 -19.68
CA ASN A 383 -10.84 -12.06 -20.69
C ASN A 383 -11.63 -10.75 -20.94
N GLY A 384 -11.22 -9.64 -20.34
CA GLY A 384 -11.92 -8.36 -20.46
C GLY A 384 -12.02 -7.63 -19.13
N TYR A 385 -13.24 -7.24 -18.76
CA TYR A 385 -13.46 -6.37 -17.61
C TYR A 385 -14.84 -6.62 -16.97
N ASP A 386 -14.94 -6.31 -15.67
CA ASP A 386 -16.20 -6.39 -14.90
C ASP A 386 -16.87 -5.01 -14.71
N ARG A 387 -18.13 -5.02 -14.26
CA ARG A 387 -18.98 -3.81 -14.19
C ARG A 387 -18.40 -2.74 -13.26
N PRO A 388 -18.64 -1.44 -13.55
CA PRO A 388 -18.24 -0.37 -12.66
C PRO A 388 -18.91 -0.49 -11.30
N VAL A 389 -18.11 -0.55 -10.24
CA VAL A 389 -18.57 -0.37 -8.87
C VAL A 389 -18.55 1.12 -8.58
N ILE A 390 -19.70 1.70 -8.22
CA ILE A 390 -19.82 3.11 -7.89
C ILE A 390 -19.47 3.27 -6.41
N ALA A 391 -18.38 3.98 -6.14
CA ALA A 391 -17.95 4.34 -4.79
C ALA A 391 -18.45 5.76 -4.41
N GLU A 392 -17.90 6.33 -3.33
CA GLU A 392 -18.30 7.63 -2.79
C GLU A 392 -18.08 8.81 -3.78
N SER A 393 -18.75 9.93 -3.54
CA SER A 393 -18.56 11.13 -4.35
C SER A 393 -17.37 11.96 -3.86
N VAL A 394 -16.52 12.40 -4.78
CA VAL A 394 -15.43 13.35 -4.53
C VAL A 394 -15.83 14.74 -5.04
N ASP A 395 -15.45 15.78 -4.30
CA ASP A 395 -15.57 17.15 -4.79
C ASP A 395 -14.70 17.35 -6.05
N LEU A 396 -15.24 18.05 -7.05
CA LEU A 396 -14.63 18.26 -8.36
C LEU A 396 -13.26 18.96 -8.33
N SER A 397 -12.89 19.59 -7.22
CA SER A 397 -11.60 20.25 -7.02
C SER A 397 -10.42 19.29 -6.76
N TRP A 398 -10.69 18.00 -6.57
CA TRP A 398 -9.69 16.98 -6.26
C TRP A 398 -9.24 16.15 -7.48
N GLU A 399 -7.94 15.88 -7.53
CA GLU A 399 -7.26 15.07 -8.54
C GLU A 399 -6.57 13.89 -7.88
N GLY A 400 -6.74 12.69 -8.45
CA GLY A 400 -6.19 11.45 -7.93
C GLY A 400 -4.84 11.12 -8.55
N HIS A 401 -4.02 10.39 -7.78
CA HIS A 401 -2.74 9.83 -8.18
C HIS A 401 -2.57 8.48 -7.49
N ALA A 402 -2.56 7.40 -8.29
CA ALA A 402 -2.26 6.04 -7.87
C ALA A 402 -0.97 5.60 -8.52
#